data_AF-A0A2E4WTZ9-F1
#
_entry.id   AF-A0A2E4WTZ9-F1
#
_cell.length_a   1.000
_cell.length_b   1.000
_cell.length_c   1.000
_cell.angle_alpha   90.00
_cell.angle_beta   90.00
_cell.angle_gamma   90.00
#
_symmetry.space_group_name_H-M   'P 1'
#
loop_
_entity.id
_entity.type
_entity.pdbx_description
1 polymer ?
#
loop_
_entity_poly.entity_id
_entity_poly.type
_entity_poly.pdbx_seq_one_letter_code
_entity_poly.pdbx_strand_id
1 'polypeptide(L)'
;MEARHSEIIKGLALVICSILLFPVSLDLMQEHDDAMDEYDRECDPTYRALTGNSSALDKALCNSLEEAMSKKARVFMAGVSAFILTGLVGLAMVLPGNETEK
;
A
#
# COMPACT_ATOMS: atom_id res chain seq x y z
N MET A 1 30.93 19.16 -11.59
CA MET A 1 30.52 19.15 -10.16
C MET A 1 29.04 19.45 -9.98
N GLU A 2 28.48 20.46 -10.67
CA GLU A 2 27.06 20.88 -10.56
C GLU A 2 26.02 19.77 -10.84
N ALA A 3 26.25 18.93 -11.86
CA ALA A 3 25.34 17.84 -12.22
C ALA A 3 25.19 16.79 -11.11
N ARG A 4 26.32 16.37 -10.49
CA ARG A 4 26.34 15.40 -9.38
C ARG A 4 25.59 15.95 -8.16
N HIS A 5 25.68 17.25 -7.90
CA HIS A 5 25.00 17.88 -6.76
C HIS A 5 23.48 17.92 -6.95
N SER A 6 23.01 18.19 -8.18
CA SER A 6 21.58 18.15 -8.52
C SER A 6 20.99 16.74 -8.40
N GLU A 7 21.74 15.70 -8.78
CA GLU A 7 21.32 14.30 -8.68
C GLU A 7 21.15 13.86 -7.22
N ILE A 8 22.10 14.24 -6.35
CA ILE A 8 22.03 13.95 -4.92
C ILE A 8 20.81 14.63 -4.28
N ILE A 9 20.52 15.89 -4.64
CA ILE A 9 19.34 16.61 -4.13
C ILE A 9 18.04 15.93 -4.56
N LYS A 10 17.95 15.49 -5.82
CA LYS A 10 16.80 14.72 -6.32
C LYS A 10 16.66 13.38 -5.62
N GLY A 11 17.75 12.65 -5.43
CA GLY A 11 17.77 11.38 -4.72
C GLY A 11 17.33 11.54 -3.26
N LEU A 12 17.81 12.57 -2.57
CA LEU A 12 17.43 12.87 -1.19
C LEU A 12 15.96 13.29 -1.08
N ALA A 13 15.44 14.05 -2.04
CA ALA A 13 14.02 14.36 -2.13
C ALA A 13 13.15 13.10 -2.32
N LEU A 14 13.57 12.16 -3.17
CA LEU A 14 12.88 10.88 -3.36
C LEU A 14 12.89 10.01 -2.09
N VAL A 15 13.99 10.01 -1.33
CA VAL A 15 14.06 9.31 -0.04
C VAL A 15 13.11 9.94 0.99
N ILE A 16 13.05 11.27 1.07
CA ILE A 16 12.09 11.96 1.96
C ILE A 16 10.64 11.63 1.54
N CYS A 17 10.33 11.64 0.24
CA CYS A 17 9.02 11.24 -0.26
C CYS A 17 8.67 9.79 0.12
N SER A 18 9.64 8.87 0.05
CA SER A 18 9.47 7.48 0.51
C SER A 18 9.17 7.42 2.01
N ILE A 19 9.90 8.16 2.85
CA ILE A 19 9.62 8.20 4.31
C ILE A 19 8.21 8.71 4.61
N LEU A 20 7.69 9.67 3.84
CA LEU A 20 6.32 10.18 3.98
C LEU A 20 5.25 9.21 3.45
N LEU A 21 5.58 8.41 2.43
CA LEU A 21 4.69 7.39 1.87
C LEU A 21 4.50 6.19 2.83
N PHE A 22 5.45 5.96 3.74
CA PHE A 22 5.39 4.87 4.71
C PHE A 22 4.19 4.96 5.69
N PRO A 23 3.99 6.05 6.45
CA PRO A 23 2.83 6.17 7.34
C PRO A 23 1.50 6.17 6.58
N VAL A 24 1.48 6.73 5.37
CA VAL A 24 0.30 6.67 4.48
C VAL A 24 -0.01 5.21 4.13
N SER A 25 1.00 4.43 3.76
CA SER A 25 0.80 2.99 3.47
C SER A 25 0.31 2.22 4.70
N LEU A 26 0.77 2.56 5.91
CA LEU A 26 0.29 1.95 7.15
C LEU A 26 -1.18 2.28 7.44
N ASP A 27 -1.59 3.52 7.24
CA ASP A 27 -2.98 3.97 7.41
C ASP A 27 -3.92 3.23 6.43
N LEU A 28 -3.51 3.11 5.16
CA LEU A 28 -4.24 2.35 4.15
C LEU A 28 -4.31 0.84 4.44
N MET A 29 -3.31 0.29 5.12
CA MET A 29 -3.32 -1.12 5.56
C MET A 29 -4.36 -1.34 6.65
N GLN A 30 -4.43 -0.46 7.64
CA GLN A 30 -5.46 -0.54 8.70
C GLN A 30 -6.86 -0.39 8.12
N GLU A 31 -7.05 0.54 7.18
CA GLU A 31 -8.35 0.73 6.53
C GLU A 31 -8.77 -0.46 5.63
N HIS A 32 -7.80 -1.24 5.15
CA HIS A 32 -8.03 -2.48 4.43
C HIS A 32 -8.37 -3.64 5.38
N ASP A 33 -7.65 -3.78 6.49
CA ASP A 33 -7.90 -4.82 7.51
C ASP A 33 -9.28 -4.62 8.16
N ASP A 34 -9.67 -3.38 8.49
CA ASP A 34 -11.00 -3.08 9.02
C ASP A 34 -12.10 -3.43 8.01
N ALA A 35 -11.90 -3.11 6.73
CA ALA A 35 -12.84 -3.46 5.67
C ALA A 35 -12.92 -4.97 5.41
N MET A 36 -11.83 -5.71 5.65
CA MET A 36 -11.78 -7.17 5.55
C MET A 36 -12.55 -7.83 6.71
N ASP A 37 -12.38 -7.35 7.93
CA ASP A 37 -13.12 -7.84 9.11
C ASP A 37 -14.64 -7.63 8.94
N GLU A 38 -15.03 -6.47 8.41
CA GLU A 38 -16.43 -6.14 8.14
C GLU A 38 -17.04 -7.05 7.05
N TYR A 39 -16.27 -7.35 6.00
CA TYR A 39 -16.67 -8.31 4.96
C TYR A 39 -16.78 -9.75 5.51
N ASP A 40 -15.80 -10.23 6.26
CA ASP A 40 -15.82 -11.59 6.83
C ASP A 40 -17.02 -11.77 7.77
N ARG A 41 -17.32 -10.76 8.60
CA ARG A 41 -18.44 -10.82 9.53
C ARG A 41 -19.81 -10.90 8.85
N GLU A 42 -20.00 -10.15 7.77
CA GLU A 42 -21.31 -10.05 7.11
C GLU A 42 -21.50 -11.08 5.97
N CYS A 43 -20.41 -11.46 5.30
CA CYS A 43 -20.44 -12.17 4.03
C CYS A 43 -19.80 -13.56 4.04
N ASP A 44 -19.01 -13.95 5.06
CA ASP A 44 -18.45 -15.31 5.11
C ASP A 44 -19.52 -16.35 5.52
N PRO A 45 -19.86 -17.31 4.64
CA PRO A 45 -20.83 -18.36 4.95
C PRO A 45 -20.37 -19.29 6.07
N THR A 46 -19.06 -19.42 6.30
CA THR A 46 -18.50 -20.27 7.37
C THR A 46 -18.72 -19.63 8.73
N TYR A 47 -18.38 -18.35 8.89
CA TYR A 47 -18.57 -17.59 10.13
C TYR A 47 -20.06 -17.44 10.50
N ARG A 48 -20.93 -17.21 9.51
CA ARG A 48 -22.39 -17.18 9.73
C ARG A 48 -22.96 -18.54 10.16
N ALA A 49 -22.45 -19.64 9.61
CA ALA A 49 -22.84 -20.98 10.04
C ALA A 49 -22.43 -21.26 11.50
N LEU A 50 -21.27 -20.78 11.93
CA LEU A 50 -20.83 -20.88 13.34
C LEU A 50 -21.62 -19.97 14.29
N THR A 51 -22.07 -18.80 13.83
CA THR A 51 -22.79 -17.81 14.66
C THR A 51 -24.31 -18.05 14.68
N GLY A 52 -24.81 -19.05 13.94
CA GLY A 52 -26.22 -19.43 13.92
C GLY A 52 -27.16 -18.47 13.18
N ASN A 53 -26.63 -17.56 12.35
CA ASN A 53 -27.44 -16.59 11.61
C ASN A 53 -27.84 -17.11 10.22
N SER A 54 -29.07 -17.64 10.10
CA SER A 54 -29.62 -18.29 8.91
C SER A 54 -30.42 -17.38 7.96
N SER A 55 -30.40 -16.05 8.14
CA SER A 55 -31.10 -15.12 7.24
C SER A 55 -30.58 -15.15 5.79
N ALA A 56 -31.39 -14.81 4.79
CA ALA A 56 -30.90 -14.74 3.41
C ALA A 56 -29.73 -13.75 3.27
N LEU A 57 -28.66 -14.16 2.60
CA LEU A 57 -27.48 -13.33 2.34
C LEU A 57 -27.89 -12.15 1.44
N ASP A 58 -27.69 -10.92 1.90
CA ASP A 58 -27.91 -9.75 1.06
C ASP A 58 -26.73 -9.63 0.06
N LYS A 59 -26.89 -10.29 -1.09
CA LYS A 59 -25.89 -10.31 -2.16
C LYS A 59 -25.52 -8.92 -2.67
N ALA A 60 -26.44 -7.96 -2.61
CA ALA A 60 -26.18 -6.60 -3.06
C ALA A 60 -25.26 -5.86 -2.07
N LEU A 61 -25.46 -6.10 -0.77
CA LEU A 61 -24.59 -5.58 0.29
C LEU A 61 -23.17 -6.16 0.20
N CYS A 62 -23.03 -7.48 0.06
CA CYS A 62 -21.70 -8.12 -0.08
C CYS A 62 -20.92 -7.65 -1.31
N ASN A 63 -21.60 -7.50 -2.46
CA ASN A 63 -20.94 -7.03 -3.68
C ASN A 63 -20.43 -5.58 -3.54
N SER A 64 -21.13 -4.75 -2.76
CA SER A 64 -20.71 -3.38 -2.47
C SER A 64 -19.51 -3.31 -1.51
N LEU A 65 -19.47 -4.19 -0.49
CA LEU A 65 -18.33 -4.30 0.42
C LEU A 65 -17.08 -4.85 -0.29
N GLU A 66 -17.25 -5.84 -1.18
CA GLU A 66 -16.15 -6.40 -1.97
C GLU A 66 -15.54 -5.35 -2.91
N GLU A 67 -16.36 -4.53 -3.58
CA GLU A 67 -15.88 -3.43 -4.41
C GLU A 67 -15.13 -2.36 -3.60
N ALA A 68 -15.61 -2.04 -2.39
CA ALA A 68 -14.95 -1.09 -1.50
C ALA A 68 -13.59 -1.63 -1.02
N MET A 69 -13.54 -2.88 -0.57
CA MET A 69 -12.32 -3.57 -0.17
C MET A 69 -11.29 -3.62 -1.31
N SER A 70 -11.73 -4.00 -2.52
CA SER A 70 -10.87 -4.08 -3.72
C SER A 70 -10.29 -2.72 -4.14
N LYS A 71 -11.05 -1.64 -4.00
CA LYS A 71 -10.55 -0.28 -4.26
C LYS A 71 -9.48 0.10 -3.24
N LYS A 72 -9.73 -0.09 -1.95
CA LYS A 72 -8.76 0.22 -0.88
C LYS A 72 -7.47 -0.59 -1.02
N ALA A 73 -7.58 -1.89 -1.33
CA ALA A 73 -6.44 -2.76 -1.61
C ALA A 73 -5.59 -2.26 -2.79
N ARG A 74 -6.24 -1.81 -3.87
CA ARG A 74 -5.53 -1.24 -5.02
C ARG A 74 -4.76 0.02 -4.67
N VAL A 75 -5.36 0.93 -3.89
CA VAL A 75 -4.68 2.16 -3.48
C VAL A 75 -3.51 1.84 -2.53
N PHE A 76 -3.67 0.88 -1.62
CA PHE A 76 -2.59 0.39 -0.78
C PHE A 76 -1.42 -0.18 -1.61
N MET A 77 -1.71 -1.09 -2.55
CA MET A 77 -0.68 -1.68 -3.44
C MET A 77 0.01 -0.63 -4.32
N ALA A 78 -0.73 0.38 -4.79
CA ALA A 78 -0.17 1.52 -5.51
C ALA A 78 0.76 2.37 -4.61
N GLY A 79 0.37 2.63 -3.36
CA GLY A 79 1.19 3.34 -2.38
C GLY A 79 2.49 2.60 -2.04
N VAL A 80 2.40 1.29 -1.77
CA VAL A 80 3.56 0.43 -1.46
C VAL A 80 4.52 0.34 -2.65
N SER A 81 4.00 0.17 -3.87
CA SER A 81 4.86 0.14 -5.06
C SER A 81 5.55 1.48 -5.31
N ALA A 82 4.84 2.60 -5.14
CA ALA A 82 5.44 3.94 -5.21
C ALA A 82 6.51 4.14 -4.13
N PHE A 83 6.27 3.68 -2.90
CA PHE A 83 7.22 3.72 -1.80
C PHE A 83 8.52 2.97 -2.12
N ILE A 84 8.42 1.74 -2.62
CA ILE A 84 9.58 0.91 -2.97
C ILE A 84 10.37 1.54 -4.12
N LEU A 85 9.69 1.98 -5.18
CA LEU A 85 10.33 2.56 -6.36
C LEU A 85 11.05 3.88 -6.01
N THR A 86 10.39 4.77 -5.29
CA THR A 86 11.00 6.06 -4.87
C THR A 86 12.15 5.85 -3.90
N GLY A 87 12.04 4.89 -2.97
CA GLY A 87 13.13 4.54 -2.06
C GLY A 87 14.35 3.98 -2.78
N LEU A 88 14.17 3.00 -3.68
CA LEU A 88 15.27 2.39 -4.43
C LEU A 88 15.95 3.38 -5.38
N VAL A 89 15.18 4.15 -6.14
CA VAL A 89 15.72 5.15 -7.08
C VAL A 89 16.42 6.28 -6.33
N GLY A 90 15.83 6.74 -5.23
CA GLY A 90 16.43 7.77 -4.38
C GLY A 90 17.77 7.32 -3.79
N LEU A 91 17.82 6.10 -3.26
CA LEU A 91 19.05 5.53 -2.71
C LEU A 91 20.13 5.35 -3.78
N ALA A 92 19.75 4.84 -4.97
CA ALA A 92 20.66 4.65 -6.09
C ALA A 92 21.29 5.96 -6.60
N MET A 93 20.56 7.08 -6.53
CA MET A 93 21.08 8.41 -6.88
C MET A 93 21.99 9.03 -5.80
N VAL A 94 21.79 8.66 -4.53
CA VAL A 94 22.58 9.21 -3.40
C VAL A 94 23.88 8.43 -3.19
N LEU A 95 23.87 7.13 -3.43
CA LEU A 95 25.05 6.28 -3.27
C LEU A 95 26.08 6.63 -4.36
N PRO A 96 27.33 6.97 -3.99
CA PRO A 96 28.40 7.07 -4.97
C PRO A 96 28.62 5.67 -5.55
N GLY A 97 28.33 5.50 -6.84
CA GLY A 97 28.74 4.32 -7.57
C GLY A 97 30.24 4.17 -7.38
N ASN A 98 30.68 3.01 -6.91
CA ASN A 98 32.08 2.64 -6.99
C ASN A 98 32.43 2.52 -8.47
N GLU A 99 32.79 3.65 -9.05
CA GLU A 99 33.68 3.74 -10.19
C GLU A 99 35.01 3.10 -9.74
N THR A 100 35.01 1.77 -9.69
CA THR A 100 36.20 0.93 -9.76
C THR A 100 36.78 1.20 -11.14
N GLU A 101 37.56 2.27 -11.16
CA GLU A 101 38.75 2.48 -11.96
C GLU A 101 39.10 1.27 -12.83
N LYS A 102 38.82 1.41 -14.12
CA LYS A 102 39.57 0.76 -15.19
C LYS A 102 39.76 1.74 -16.33
#